data_AF-A0A852Z5W8-F1
#
_entry.id   AF-A0A852Z5W8-F1
#
_cell.length_a   1.000
_cell.length_b   1.000
_cell.length_c   1.000
_cell.angle_alpha   90.00
_cell.angle_beta   90.00
_cell.angle_gamma   90.00
#
_symmetry.space_group_name_H-M   'P 1'
#
loop_
_entity.id
_entity.type
_entity.pdbx_description
1 polymer ?
#
loop_
_entity_poly.entity_id
_entity_poly.type
_entity_poly.pdbx_seq_one_letter_code
_entity_poly.pdbx_strand_id
1 'polypeptide(L)'
;MTEAMTGAEMFLVRIGDAERGTCLDALTEHHRYGRLSAEECDRRQQAALEALTAADLGRLVADLPSLPTGVDRRVRRLAAR
;
A
#
# COMPACT_ATOMS: atom_id res chain seq x y z
N MET A 1 -19.45 16.94 19.06
CA MET A 1 -19.13 15.57 18.60
C MET A 1 -19.69 15.46 17.19
N THR A 2 -19.03 15.98 16.16
CA THR A 2 -17.70 15.60 15.67
C THR A 2 -16.99 16.83 15.10
N GLU A 3 -15.86 17.20 15.71
CA GLU A 3 -15.00 18.26 15.20
C GLU A 3 -14.46 17.88 13.82
N ALA A 4 -14.48 18.88 12.94
CA ALA A 4 -13.97 18.89 11.60
C ALA A 4 -12.65 18.12 11.45
N MET A 5 -12.63 17.16 10.52
CA MET A 5 -11.44 16.46 10.04
C MET A 5 -10.53 17.44 9.26
N THR A 6 -9.93 18.41 9.95
CA THR A 6 -9.01 19.40 9.38
C THR A 6 -7.58 19.02 9.75
N GLY A 7 -6.92 18.25 8.89
CA GLY A 7 -5.50 17.93 9.08
C GLY A 7 -4.82 17.17 7.94
N ALA A 8 -5.58 16.52 7.05
CA ALA A 8 -5.00 15.74 5.95
C ALA A 8 -4.77 16.55 4.66
N GLU A 9 -5.12 17.83 4.62
CA GLU A 9 -5.38 18.51 3.34
C GLU A 9 -4.20 19.22 2.66
N MET A 10 -2.97 19.26 3.20
CA MET A 10 -1.98 20.14 2.58
C MET A 10 -0.61 19.57 2.18
N PHE A 11 -0.18 18.36 2.55
CA PHE A 11 1.15 17.91 2.08
C PHE A 11 1.38 16.40 1.96
N LEU A 12 0.34 15.60 1.72
CA LEU A 12 0.52 14.19 1.39
C LEU A 12 0.05 13.96 -0.05
N VAL A 13 0.98 13.51 -0.92
CA VAL A 13 0.68 13.19 -2.31
C VAL A 13 -0.48 12.18 -2.33
N ARG A 14 -1.64 12.62 -2.85
CA ARG A 14 -2.80 11.76 -3.06
C ARG A 14 -2.45 10.72 -4.12
N ILE A 15 -2.79 9.46 -3.84
CA ILE A 15 -2.58 8.33 -4.76
C ILE A 15 -3.81 8.10 -5.64
N GLY A 16 -3.58 7.64 -6.86
CA GLY A 16 -4.61 7.19 -7.79
C GLY A 16 -4.72 5.67 -7.87
N ASP A 17 -5.52 5.20 -8.81
CA ASP A 17 -5.73 3.76 -9.05
C ASP A 17 -4.46 3.04 -9.53
N ALA A 18 -3.56 3.73 -10.22
CA ALA A 18 -2.32 3.14 -10.70
C ALA A 18 -1.38 2.77 -9.53
N GLU A 19 -1.29 3.62 -8.52
CA GLU A 19 -0.52 3.37 -7.31
C GLU A 19 -1.16 2.24 -6.49
N ARG A 20 -2.49 2.26 -6.31
CA ARG A 20 -3.22 1.19 -5.63
C ARG A 20 -3.03 -0.15 -6.34
N GLY A 21 -3.21 -0.20 -7.66
CA GLY A 21 -3.00 -1.40 -8.46
C GLY A 21 -1.59 -1.98 -8.31
N THR A 22 -0.57 -1.13 -8.33
CA THR A 22 0.82 -1.55 -8.09
C THR A 22 0.98 -2.21 -6.70
N CYS A 23 0.29 -1.68 -5.68
CA CYS A 23 0.31 -2.25 -4.34
C CYS A 23 -0.41 -3.60 -4.29
N LEU A 24 -1.55 -3.74 -4.96
CA LEU A 24 -2.30 -4.99 -5.06
C LEU A 24 -1.49 -6.08 -5.76
N ASP A 25 -0.78 -5.74 -6.83
CA ASP A 25 0.11 -6.66 -7.55
C ASP A 25 1.25 -7.14 -6.65
N ALA A 26 1.85 -6.23 -5.88
CA ALA A 26 2.91 -6.58 -4.93
C ALA A 26 2.40 -7.54 -3.83
N LEU A 27 1.24 -7.26 -3.23
CA LEU A 27 0.62 -8.11 -2.21
C LEU A 27 0.27 -9.50 -2.76
N THR A 28 -0.29 -9.54 -3.97
CA THR A 28 -0.60 -10.79 -4.68
C THR A 28 0.66 -11.61 -4.89
N GLU A 29 1.74 -10.99 -5.34
CA GLU A 29 3.01 -11.67 -5.55
C GLU A 29 3.60 -12.19 -4.22
N HIS A 30 3.52 -11.42 -3.13
CA HIS A 30 3.91 -11.88 -1.81
C HIS A 30 3.12 -13.10 -1.32
N HIS A 31 1.82 -13.13 -1.58
CA HIS A 31 0.97 -14.30 -1.31
C HIS A 31 1.41 -15.52 -2.13
N ARG A 32 1.73 -15.34 -3.42
CA ARG A 32 2.25 -16.43 -4.28
C ARG A 32 3.56 -17.03 -3.77
N TYR A 33 4.42 -16.23 -3.14
CA TYR A 33 5.64 -16.70 -2.46
C TYR A 33 5.38 -17.32 -1.08
N GLY A 34 4.11 -17.44 -0.64
CA GLY A 34 3.74 -18.03 0.65
C GLY A 34 4.08 -17.16 1.86
N ARG A 35 4.37 -15.87 1.65
CA ARG A 35 4.73 -14.93 2.74
C ARG A 35 3.51 -14.36 3.45
N LEU A 36 2.38 -14.35 2.76
CA LEU A 36 1.08 -13.93 3.27
C LEU A 36 0.11 -15.10 3.15
N SER A 37 -0.69 -15.35 4.18
CA SER A 37 -1.88 -16.19 4.04
C SER A 37 -2.90 -15.49 3.12
N ALA A 38 -3.89 -16.23 2.61
CA ALA A 38 -4.96 -15.64 1.81
C ALA A 38 -5.69 -14.52 2.59
N GLU A 39 -6.06 -14.79 3.85
CA GLU A 39 -6.72 -13.81 4.72
C GLU A 39 -5.87 -12.55 4.95
N GLU A 40 -4.56 -12.71 5.17
CA GLU A 40 -3.67 -11.56 5.36
C GLU A 40 -3.52 -10.75 4.07
N CYS A 41 -3.42 -11.44 2.93
CA CYS A 41 -3.40 -10.80 1.62
C CYS A 41 -4.67 -9.97 1.40
N ASP A 42 -5.85 -10.56 1.62
CA ASP A 42 -7.14 -9.89 1.42
C ASP A 42 -7.29 -8.66 2.33
N ARG A 43 -6.91 -8.77 3.61
CA ARG A 43 -6.94 -7.63 4.54
C ARG A 43 -6.05 -6.48 4.08
N ARG A 44 -4.83 -6.78 3.62
CA ARG A 44 -3.92 -5.74 3.11
C ARG A 44 -4.39 -5.16 1.77
N GLN A 45 -5.03 -5.96 0.93
CA GLN A 45 -5.60 -5.48 -0.33
C GLN A 45 -6.78 -4.53 -0.09
N GLN A 46 -7.67 -4.84 0.87
CA GLN A 46 -8.73 -3.91 1.30
C GLN A 46 -8.13 -2.59 1.82
N ALA A 47 -7.11 -2.65 2.67
CA ALA A 47 -6.44 -1.45 3.16
C ALA A 47 -5.77 -0.64 2.04
N ALA A 48 -5.25 -1.29 0.99
CA ALA A 48 -4.71 -0.61 -0.18
C ALA A 48 -5.79 0.11 -1.01
N LEU A 49 -7.01 -0.42 -1.06
CA LEU A 49 -8.14 0.20 -1.74
C LEU A 49 -8.65 1.46 -1.02
N GLU A 50 -8.56 1.46 0.32
CA GLU A 50 -8.98 2.59 1.17
C GLU A 50 -7.86 3.64 1.36
N ALA A 51 -6.64 3.33 0.96
CA ALA A 51 -5.49 4.21 1.11
C ALA A 51 -5.67 5.54 0.37
N LEU A 52 -5.32 6.64 1.05
CA LEU A 52 -5.42 7.99 0.50
C LEU A 52 -4.05 8.57 0.12
N THR A 53 -2.97 8.02 0.68
CA THR A 53 -1.61 8.54 0.53
C THR A 53 -0.61 7.45 0.16
N ALA A 54 0.50 7.86 -0.43
CA ALA A 54 1.57 6.91 -0.80
C ALA A 54 2.24 6.28 0.44
N ALA A 55 2.26 7.00 1.56
CA ALA A 55 2.75 6.50 2.84
C ALA A 55 1.85 5.40 3.43
N ASP A 56 0.55 5.41 3.15
CA ASP A 56 -0.36 4.31 3.52
C ASP A 56 0.03 3.03 2.78
N LEU A 57 0.24 3.11 1.46
CA LEU A 57 0.65 1.95 0.66
C LEU A 57 2.02 1.40 1.08
N GLY A 58 2.97 2.29 1.38
CA GLY A 58 4.30 1.88 1.85
C GLY A 58 4.26 1.03 3.11
N ARG A 59 3.38 1.36 4.05
CA ARG A 59 3.21 0.61 5.31
C ARG A 59 2.74 -0.82 5.09
N LEU A 60 1.92 -1.07 4.06
CA LEU A 60 1.37 -2.40 3.75
C LEU A 60 2.42 -3.41 3.26
N VAL A 61 3.59 -2.93 2.82
CA VAL A 61 4.69 -3.76 2.29
C VAL A 61 6.01 -3.54 3.05
N ALA A 62 5.99 -2.78 4.15
CA ALA A 62 7.19 -2.36 4.87
C ALA A 62 7.87 -3.52 5.63
N ASP A 63 7.07 -4.43 6.18
CA ASP A 63 7.52 -5.63 6.89
C ASP A 63 7.91 -6.78 5.96
N LEU A 64 7.59 -6.67 4.67
CA LEU A 64 7.85 -7.72 3.69
C LEU A 64 9.26 -7.57 3.09
N PRO A 65 9.95 -8.69 2.81
CA PRO A 65 11.24 -8.65 2.12
C PRO A 65 11.07 -8.16 0.68
N SER A 66 12.17 -7.80 -0.01
CA SER A 66 12.07 -7.42 -1.42
C SER A 66 11.62 -8.57 -2.32
N LEU A 67 10.78 -8.29 -3.32
CA LEU A 67 10.45 -9.28 -4.36
C LEU A 67 11.55 -9.36 -5.42
N PRO A 68 11.79 -10.55 -6.02
CA PRO A 68 12.69 -10.68 -7.17
C PRO A 68 12.21 -9.86 -8.39
N THR A 69 10.89 -9.75 -8.57
CA THR A 69 10.25 -8.97 -9.63
C THR A 69 10.38 -7.46 -9.41
N GLY A 70 10.63 -7.02 -8.17
CA GLY A 70 10.81 -5.61 -7.80
C GLY A 70 9.54 -4.74 -7.84
N VAL A 71 8.36 -5.32 -8.02
CA VAL A 71 7.07 -4.59 -8.05
C VAL A 71 6.83 -3.82 -6.75
N ASP A 72 7.22 -4.38 -5.60
CA ASP A 72 7.18 -3.77 -4.28
C ASP A 72 8.14 -2.59 -4.11
N ARG A 73 9.26 -2.55 -4.86
CA ARG A 73 10.18 -1.40 -4.87
C ARG A 73 9.53 -0.15 -5.45
N ARG A 74 8.54 -0.30 -6.35
CA ARG A 74 7.77 0.84 -6.86
C ARG A 74 6.88 1.41 -5.76
N VAL A 75 6.20 0.56 -5.00
CA VAL A 75 5.36 0.95 -3.86
C VAL A 75 6.20 1.66 -2.79
N ARG A 76 7.36 1.11 -2.42
CA ARG A 76 8.26 1.74 -1.43
C ARG A 76 8.83 3.07 -1.90
N ARG A 77 9.11 3.24 -3.19
CA ARG A 77 9.54 4.53 -3.75
C ARG A 77 8.44 5.58 -3.74
N LEU A 78 7.19 5.17 -3.98
CA LEU A 78 6.05 6.08 -3.89
C LEU A 78 5.88 6.58 -2.45
N ALA A 79 6.05 5.70 -1.47
CA ALA A 79 5.98 6.05 -0.05
C ALA A 79 7.12 6.96 0.45
N ALA A 80 8.24 7.02 -0.29
CA ALA A 80 9.40 7.85 0.03
C ALA A 80 9.37 9.24 -0.63
N ARG A 81 8.30 9.56 -1.37
CA ARG A 81 8.06 10.88 -1.98
C ARG A 81 7.20 11.75 -1.08
#